data_AF-A0A956ZGU1-F1
#
_entry.id   AF-A0A956ZGU1-F1
#
_cell.length_a   1.000
_cell.length_b   1.000
_cell.length_c   1.000
_cell.angle_alpha   90.00
_cell.angle_beta   90.00
_cell.angle_gamma   90.00
#
_symmetry.space_group_name_H-M   'P 1'
#
loop_
_entity.id
_entity.type
_entity.pdbx_description
1 polymer ?
#
loop_
_entity_poly.entity_id
_entity_poly.type
_entity_poly.pdbx_seq_one_letter_code
_entity_poly.pdbx_strand_id
1 'polypeptide(L)'
;HPEASAKIAFMTERLTKMTMQESAAELIPDLFGPGAAPSFVEETVAIEGAKDKEVFLLSWRSMFEADLLDRVAEITVPVLLVGGSLDKVTPADPLLTSIKAELPLAQLKEIDGGGHFSNLDSVESFNNLLAVHLRRARARGGTRVQPPRRQSHAYEGELVAHGLVHLLNERKIDYFFSNSGTDFTPVIDGFARYRNDADFKLEPVVAP
;
A
#
# COMPACT_ATOMS: atom_id res chain seq x y z
N HIS A 1 0.33 -18.93 -2.31
CA HIS A 1 1.69 -18.45 -2.68
C HIS A 1 2.83 -19.37 -2.18
N PRO A 2 3.68 -19.93 -3.07
CA PRO A 2 4.70 -20.94 -2.73
C PRO A 2 5.88 -20.43 -1.88
N GLU A 3 6.21 -19.13 -1.92
CA GLU A 3 7.28 -18.56 -1.08
C GLU A 3 6.78 -17.95 0.24
N ALA A 4 5.46 -17.99 0.51
CA ALA A 4 4.85 -17.31 1.65
C ALA A 4 5.52 -17.68 2.98
N SER A 5 5.65 -18.97 3.25
CA SER A 5 6.24 -19.48 4.49
C SER A 5 7.68 -18.99 4.70
N ALA A 6 8.48 -18.93 3.62
CA ALA A 6 9.87 -18.48 3.70
C ALA A 6 9.94 -16.97 3.97
N LYS A 7 9.11 -16.16 3.31
CA LYS A 7 9.04 -14.70 3.53
C LYS A 7 8.54 -14.35 4.93
N ILE A 8 7.55 -15.08 5.45
CA ILE A 8 7.05 -14.92 6.82
C ILE A 8 8.12 -15.30 7.84
N ALA A 9 8.78 -16.45 7.66
CA ALA A 9 9.83 -16.91 8.55
C ALA A 9 11.02 -15.94 8.58
N PHE A 10 11.44 -15.43 7.41
CA PHE A 10 12.51 -14.43 7.29
C PHE A 10 12.24 -13.22 8.17
N MET A 11 11.06 -12.60 8.04
CA MET A 11 10.75 -11.39 8.79
C MET A 11 10.52 -11.67 10.28
N THR A 12 9.92 -12.81 10.61
CA THR A 12 9.74 -13.25 12.00
C THR A 12 11.09 -13.45 12.69
N GLU A 13 12.01 -14.20 12.08
CA GLU A 13 13.34 -14.44 12.63
C GLU A 13 14.11 -13.13 12.77
N ARG A 14 14.06 -12.27 11.75
CA ARG A 14 14.69 -10.95 11.77
C ARG A 14 14.25 -10.15 13.00
N LEU A 15 12.95 -10.00 13.21
CA LEU A 15 12.41 -9.21 14.33
C LEU A 15 12.54 -9.89 15.70
N THR A 16 12.96 -11.16 15.79
CA THR A 16 13.41 -11.72 17.08
C THR A 16 14.78 -11.22 17.51
N LYS A 17 15.62 -10.79 16.56
CA LYS A 17 17.02 -10.39 16.78
C LYS A 17 17.25 -8.89 16.78
N MET A 18 16.32 -8.11 16.22
CA MET A 18 16.43 -6.66 16.10
C MET A 18 15.10 -5.96 16.33
N THR A 19 15.17 -4.68 16.67
CA THR A 19 14.03 -3.77 16.76
C THR A 19 13.45 -3.45 15.38
N MET A 20 12.23 -2.90 15.35
CA MET A 20 11.63 -2.39 14.11
C MET A 20 12.51 -1.33 13.45
N GLN A 21 13.07 -0.42 14.24
CA GLN A 21 13.97 0.64 13.76
C GLN A 21 15.24 0.09 13.11
N GLU A 22 15.90 -0.88 13.73
CA GLU A 22 17.10 -1.52 13.17
C GLU A 22 16.77 -2.28 11.89
N SER A 23 15.65 -3.02 11.88
CA SER A 23 15.19 -3.75 10.69
C SER A 23 14.92 -2.80 9.52
N ALA A 24 14.22 -1.69 9.78
CA ALA A 24 13.89 -0.68 8.79
C ALA A 24 15.15 0.02 8.25
N ALA A 25 16.07 0.41 9.12
CA ALA A 25 17.33 1.06 8.71
C ALA A 25 18.16 0.20 7.76
N GLU A 26 18.09 -1.12 7.89
CA GLU A 26 18.78 -2.05 7.00
C GLU A 26 18.02 -2.35 5.69
N LEU A 27 16.67 -2.46 5.72
CA LEU A 27 15.90 -2.91 4.53
C LEU A 27 15.42 -1.77 3.64
N ILE A 28 14.96 -0.67 4.24
CA ILE A 28 14.26 0.40 3.51
C ILE A 28 15.13 1.08 2.45
N PRO A 29 16.42 1.38 2.68
CA PRO A 29 17.25 2.02 1.66
C PRO A 29 17.29 1.24 0.34
N ASP A 30 17.30 -0.09 0.40
CA ASP A 30 17.34 -0.97 -0.78
C ASP A 30 16.01 -1.03 -1.56
N LEU A 31 14.93 -0.46 -1.02
CA LEU A 31 13.61 -0.37 -1.68
C LEU A 31 13.49 0.86 -2.59
N PHE A 32 14.41 1.81 -2.49
CA PHE A 32 14.41 3.03 -3.29
C PHE A 32 15.33 2.89 -4.51
N GLY A 33 14.93 3.54 -5.61
CA GLY A 33 15.82 3.80 -6.74
C GLY A 33 16.92 4.81 -6.37
N PRO A 34 18.05 4.83 -7.10
CA PRO A 34 19.20 5.68 -6.80
C PRO A 34 18.91 7.19 -6.91
N GLY A 35 17.79 7.57 -7.51
CA GLY A 35 17.34 8.97 -7.62
C GLY A 35 16.61 9.50 -6.38
N ALA A 36 16.32 8.65 -5.38
CA ALA A 36 15.60 9.07 -4.18
C ALA A 36 16.37 10.10 -3.36
N ALA A 37 15.69 11.15 -2.89
CA ALA A 37 16.31 12.10 -1.98
C ALA A 37 16.61 11.42 -0.64
N PRO A 38 17.82 11.59 -0.06
CA PRO A 38 18.18 10.94 1.21
C PRO A 38 17.19 11.22 2.34
N SER A 39 16.64 12.44 2.41
CA SER A 39 15.64 12.81 3.41
C SER A 39 14.35 11.99 3.33
N PHE A 40 13.92 11.57 2.13
CA PHE A 40 12.76 10.69 1.99
C PHE A 40 13.08 9.27 2.46
N VAL A 41 14.29 8.77 2.19
CA VAL A 41 14.72 7.46 2.67
C VAL A 41 14.77 7.44 4.20
N GLU A 42 15.38 8.47 4.81
CA GLU A 42 15.47 8.64 6.27
C GLU A 42 14.07 8.73 6.92
N GLU A 43 13.16 9.50 6.32
CA GLU A 43 11.78 9.63 6.80
C GLU A 43 11.03 8.29 6.71
N THR A 44 11.16 7.55 5.60
CA THR A 44 10.55 6.22 5.47
C THR A 44 11.14 5.23 6.47
N VAL A 45 12.45 5.26 6.73
CA VAL A 45 13.08 4.43 7.78
C VAL A 45 12.48 4.74 9.14
N ALA A 46 12.28 6.01 9.48
CA ALA A 46 11.67 6.41 10.75
C ALA A 46 10.20 5.98 10.84
N ILE A 47 9.42 6.12 9.77
CA ILE A 47 8.01 5.71 9.72
C ILE A 47 7.88 4.20 9.88
N GLU A 48 8.66 3.41 9.12
CA GLU A 48 8.65 1.95 9.18
C GLU A 48 9.17 1.45 10.53
N GLY A 49 10.21 2.08 11.06
CA GLY A 49 10.81 1.74 12.33
C GLY A 49 9.94 2.04 13.55
N ALA A 50 8.99 2.96 13.44
CA ALA A 50 8.06 3.34 14.51
C ALA A 50 6.82 2.43 14.62
N LYS A 51 6.63 1.49 13.69
CA LYS A 51 5.47 0.60 13.70
C LYS A 51 5.51 -0.35 14.89
N ASP A 52 4.33 -0.71 15.41
CA ASP A 52 4.23 -1.78 16.39
C ASP A 52 4.69 -3.10 15.77
N LYS A 53 5.56 -3.81 16.49
CA LYS A 53 6.20 -5.03 16.00
C LYS A 53 5.20 -6.18 15.83
N GLU A 54 4.26 -6.34 16.75
CA GLU A 54 3.28 -7.43 16.70
C GLU A 54 2.29 -7.20 15.55
N VAL A 55 1.77 -5.97 15.42
CA VAL A 55 0.89 -5.58 14.32
C VAL A 55 1.62 -5.72 12.98
N PHE A 56 2.89 -5.31 12.89
CA PHE A 56 3.68 -5.46 11.67
C PHE A 56 3.83 -6.93 11.24
N LEU A 57 4.13 -7.84 12.18
CA LEU A 57 4.24 -9.27 11.89
C LEU A 57 2.90 -9.90 11.47
N LEU A 58 1.80 -9.47 12.07
CA LEU A 58 0.45 -9.88 11.66
C LEU A 58 0.12 -9.39 10.25
N SER A 59 0.42 -8.13 9.93
CA SER A 59 0.28 -7.57 8.58
C SER A 59 1.12 -8.33 7.56
N TRP A 60 2.37 -8.64 7.89
CA TRP A 60 3.28 -9.42 7.03
C TRP A 60 2.74 -10.81 6.75
N ARG A 61 2.22 -11.50 7.77
CA ARG A 61 1.59 -12.81 7.62
C ARG A 61 0.36 -12.75 6.73
N SER A 62 -0.54 -11.81 7.00
CA SER A 62 -1.78 -11.63 6.21
C SER A 62 -1.46 -11.38 4.74
N MET A 63 -0.42 -10.59 4.43
CA MET A 63 0.01 -10.28 3.07
C MET A 63 0.40 -11.51 2.24
N PHE A 64 1.04 -12.50 2.87
CA PHE A 64 1.50 -13.70 2.18
C PHE A 64 0.49 -14.86 2.22
N GLU A 65 -0.58 -14.75 3.02
CA GLU A 65 -1.68 -15.73 3.03
C GLU A 65 -2.68 -15.50 1.89
N ALA A 66 -2.85 -14.26 1.43
CA ALA A 66 -3.77 -13.94 0.34
C ALA A 66 -3.26 -14.48 -1.01
N ASP A 67 -4.09 -15.32 -1.67
CA ASP A 67 -3.86 -15.77 -3.04
C ASP A 67 -5.05 -15.38 -3.91
N LEU A 68 -4.85 -14.37 -4.75
CA LEU A 68 -5.90 -13.78 -5.59
C LEU A 68 -5.74 -14.14 -7.07
N LEU A 69 -4.83 -15.06 -7.42
CA LEU A 69 -4.51 -15.39 -8.81
C LEU A 69 -5.75 -15.83 -9.61
N ASP A 70 -6.57 -16.71 -9.03
CA ASP A 70 -7.78 -17.22 -9.68
C ASP A 70 -8.85 -16.14 -9.92
N ARG A 71 -8.74 -15.00 -9.21
CA ARG A 71 -9.67 -13.87 -9.31
C ARG A 71 -9.20 -12.79 -10.28
N VAL A 72 -7.95 -12.83 -10.75
CA VAL A 72 -7.40 -11.83 -11.67
C VAL A 72 -8.27 -11.74 -12.94
N ALA A 73 -8.71 -12.89 -13.47
CA ALA A 73 -9.57 -12.95 -14.65
C ALA A 73 -10.96 -12.29 -14.46
N GLU A 74 -11.41 -12.05 -13.22
CA GLU A 74 -12.66 -11.34 -12.93
C GLU A 74 -12.56 -9.83 -13.24
N ILE A 75 -11.36 -9.28 -13.40
CA ILE A 75 -11.15 -7.85 -13.63
C ILE A 75 -11.40 -7.51 -15.11
N THR A 76 -12.59 -6.98 -15.40
CA THR A 76 -13.03 -6.65 -16.77
C THR A 76 -12.91 -5.17 -17.13
N VAL A 77 -12.27 -4.35 -16.30
CA VAL A 77 -12.11 -2.90 -16.50
C VAL A 77 -10.68 -2.55 -16.95
N PRO A 78 -10.44 -1.36 -17.54
CA PRO A 78 -9.08 -0.92 -17.82
C PRO A 78 -8.22 -0.86 -16.56
N VAL A 79 -7.03 -1.46 -16.61
CA VAL A 79 -6.06 -1.50 -15.50
C VAL A 79 -4.75 -0.85 -15.93
N LEU A 80 -4.10 -0.15 -15.00
CA LEU A 80 -2.71 0.28 -15.14
C LEU A 80 -1.86 -0.48 -14.13
N LEU A 81 -0.90 -1.26 -14.63
CA LEU A 81 0.15 -1.90 -13.85
C LEU A 81 1.40 -1.02 -13.94
N VAL A 82 1.96 -0.62 -12.79
CA VAL A 82 3.16 0.21 -12.70
C VAL A 82 4.18 -0.50 -11.82
N GLY A 83 5.44 -0.55 -12.25
CA GLY A 83 6.55 -1.05 -11.45
C GLY A 83 7.83 -0.27 -11.75
N GLY A 84 8.77 -0.24 -10.80
CA GLY A 84 10.10 0.32 -11.03
C GLY A 84 11.02 -0.70 -11.71
N SER A 85 11.90 -0.26 -12.62
CA SER A 85 12.84 -1.17 -13.30
C SER A 85 13.91 -1.76 -12.37
N LEU A 86 14.09 -1.18 -11.18
CA LEU A 86 15.02 -1.64 -10.15
C LEU A 86 14.31 -2.30 -8.95
N ASP A 87 12.99 -2.52 -9.04
CA ASP A 87 12.24 -3.21 -7.99
C ASP A 87 12.63 -4.69 -7.90
N LYS A 88 13.25 -5.06 -6.77
CA LYS A 88 13.65 -6.45 -6.46
C LYS A 88 12.62 -7.20 -5.64
N VAL A 89 11.63 -6.51 -5.08
CA VAL A 89 10.57 -7.09 -4.23
C VAL A 89 9.42 -7.56 -5.10
N THR A 90 8.96 -6.70 -6.01
CA THR A 90 7.90 -6.99 -6.97
C THR A 90 8.33 -6.64 -8.40
N PRO A 91 9.32 -7.35 -8.97
CA PRO A 91 9.85 -7.03 -10.29
C PRO A 91 8.78 -7.07 -11.38
N ALA A 92 8.85 -6.13 -12.33
CA ALA A 92 7.89 -6.05 -13.42
C ALA A 92 7.83 -7.36 -14.24
N ASP A 93 8.98 -7.99 -14.46
CA ASP A 93 9.10 -9.33 -15.04
C ASP A 93 9.74 -10.27 -14.01
N PRO A 94 9.12 -11.42 -13.65
CA PRO A 94 7.93 -12.02 -14.26
C PRO A 94 6.57 -11.59 -13.66
N LEU A 95 6.52 -10.79 -12.59
CA LEU A 95 5.27 -10.65 -11.84
C LEU A 95 4.21 -9.82 -12.58
N LEU A 96 4.50 -8.56 -12.92
CA LEU A 96 3.52 -7.72 -13.61
C LEU A 96 3.26 -8.19 -15.04
N THR A 97 4.24 -8.79 -15.71
CA THR A 97 4.08 -9.42 -17.03
C THR A 97 3.11 -10.60 -16.96
N SER A 98 3.17 -11.44 -15.92
CA SER A 98 2.21 -12.54 -15.72
C SER A 98 0.78 -12.03 -15.48
N ILE A 99 0.60 -11.00 -14.63
CA ILE A 99 -0.71 -10.37 -14.40
C ILE A 99 -1.24 -9.74 -15.70
N LYS A 100 -0.37 -9.08 -16.47
CA LYS A 100 -0.72 -8.49 -17.77
C LYS A 100 -1.19 -9.55 -18.78
N ALA A 101 -0.68 -10.78 -18.70
CA ALA A 101 -1.09 -11.88 -19.57
C ALA A 101 -2.55 -12.28 -19.32
N GLU A 102 -2.97 -12.30 -18.06
CA GLU A 102 -4.34 -12.59 -17.63
C GLU A 102 -5.31 -11.42 -17.79
N LEU A 103 -4.80 -10.19 -17.96
CA LEU A 103 -5.58 -8.97 -18.10
C LEU A 103 -5.43 -8.32 -19.49
N PRO A 104 -6.30 -8.68 -20.48
CA PRO A 104 -6.23 -8.14 -21.83
C PRO A 104 -6.30 -6.61 -21.89
N LEU A 105 -7.07 -5.98 -21.00
CA LEU A 105 -7.26 -4.53 -20.94
C LEU A 105 -6.21 -3.77 -20.11
N ALA A 106 -5.30 -4.49 -19.45
CA ALA A 106 -4.27 -3.86 -18.65
C ALA A 106 -3.19 -3.19 -19.52
N GLN A 107 -2.63 -2.09 -19.04
CA GLN A 107 -1.41 -1.48 -19.56
C GLN A 107 -0.29 -1.69 -18.54
N LEU A 108 0.83 -2.26 -18.96
CA LEU A 108 2.03 -2.35 -18.13
C LEU A 108 2.97 -1.17 -18.44
N LYS A 109 3.44 -0.50 -17.39
CA LYS A 109 4.37 0.62 -17.45
C LYS A 109 5.48 0.45 -16.43
N GLU A 110 6.69 0.31 -16.92
CA GLU A 110 7.88 0.32 -16.07
C GLU A 110 8.43 1.74 -15.99
N ILE A 111 8.84 2.16 -14.79
CA ILE A 111 9.53 3.43 -14.53
C ILE A 111 11.03 3.13 -14.49
N ASP A 112 11.75 3.60 -15.50
CA ASP A 112 13.20 3.44 -15.57
C ASP A 112 13.88 4.11 -14.37
N GLY A 113 14.77 3.37 -13.70
CA GLY A 113 15.48 3.79 -12.50
C GLY A 113 14.63 3.79 -11.21
N GLY A 114 13.32 3.50 -11.29
CA GLY A 114 12.45 3.43 -10.13
C GLY A 114 12.69 2.17 -9.29
N GLY A 115 12.65 2.30 -7.97
CA GLY A 115 12.68 1.18 -7.03
C GLY A 115 11.29 0.59 -6.75
N HIS A 116 11.18 -0.12 -5.63
CA HIS A 116 9.90 -0.64 -5.14
C HIS A 116 8.94 0.50 -4.82
N PHE A 117 9.44 1.56 -4.18
CA PHE A 117 8.69 2.79 -3.92
C PHE A 117 8.78 3.78 -5.08
N SER A 118 8.51 3.31 -6.30
CA SER A 118 8.58 4.14 -7.53
C SER A 118 7.68 5.39 -7.50
N ASN A 119 6.63 5.39 -6.68
CA ASN A 119 5.79 6.55 -6.42
C ASN A 119 6.48 7.64 -5.58
N LEU A 120 7.50 7.29 -4.79
CA LEU A 120 8.27 8.20 -3.94
C LEU A 120 9.60 8.60 -4.57
N ASP A 121 10.32 7.69 -5.22
CA ASP A 121 11.61 8.00 -5.85
C ASP A 121 11.49 8.59 -7.26
N SER A 122 10.38 8.34 -7.95
CA SER A 122 10.15 8.72 -9.35
C SER A 122 8.82 9.46 -9.52
N VAL A 123 8.56 10.38 -8.59
CA VAL A 123 7.28 11.08 -8.39
C VAL A 123 6.67 11.64 -9.68
N GLU A 124 7.48 12.30 -10.52
CA GLU A 124 6.99 12.90 -11.76
C GLU A 124 6.52 11.83 -12.76
N SER A 125 7.36 10.82 -13.01
CA SER A 125 7.05 9.70 -13.90
C SER A 125 5.82 8.95 -13.44
N PHE A 126 5.74 8.60 -12.15
CA PHE A 126 4.60 7.92 -11.56
C PHE A 126 3.30 8.74 -11.70
N ASN A 127 3.33 10.02 -11.30
CA ASN A 127 2.17 10.89 -11.36
C ASN A 127 1.68 11.12 -12.80
N ASN A 128 2.60 11.20 -13.77
CA ASN A 128 2.25 11.32 -15.18
C ASN A 128 1.50 10.07 -15.68
N LEU A 129 1.98 8.87 -15.36
CA LEU A 129 1.32 7.62 -15.72
C LEU A 129 -0.08 7.52 -15.09
N LEU A 130 -0.18 7.80 -13.79
CA LEU A 130 -1.44 7.79 -13.06
C LEU A 130 -2.43 8.81 -13.62
N ALA A 131 -1.99 10.05 -13.84
CA ALA A 131 -2.85 11.12 -14.36
C ALA A 131 -3.36 10.83 -15.78
N VAL A 132 -2.56 10.18 -16.63
CA VAL A 132 -3.01 9.74 -17.96
C VAL A 132 -4.05 8.64 -17.85
N HIS A 133 -3.80 7.63 -17.00
CA HIS A 133 -4.76 6.55 -16.78
C HIS A 133 -6.09 7.08 -16.21
N LEU A 134 -6.05 7.90 -15.17
CA LEU A 134 -7.26 8.50 -14.57
C LEU A 134 -8.00 9.41 -15.55
N ARG A 135 -7.30 10.15 -16.43
CA ARG A 135 -7.96 10.95 -17.49
C ARG A 135 -8.65 10.09 -18.54
N ARG A 136 -8.10 8.92 -18.85
CA ARG A 136 -8.74 7.93 -19.76
C ARG A 136 -9.91 7.21 -19.09
N ALA A 137 -9.76 6.89 -17.80
CA ALA A 137 -10.81 6.26 -16.98
C ALA A 137 -11.97 7.22 -16.67
N ARG A 138 -11.71 8.53 -16.62
CA ARG A 138 -12.75 9.56 -16.54
C ARG A 138 -13.64 9.47 -17.78
N ALA A 139 -14.76 8.78 -17.59
CA ALA A 139 -15.83 8.60 -18.53
C ALA A 139 -16.24 9.92 -19.20
N ARG A 140 -16.58 9.81 -20.48
CA ARG A 140 -17.51 10.73 -21.14
C ARG A 140 -18.91 10.41 -20.58
N GLY A 141 -19.61 11.38 -19.99
CA GLY A 141 -20.99 11.22 -19.48
C GLY A 141 -21.19 11.54 -17.98
N GLY A 142 -22.37 11.20 -17.45
CA GLY A 142 -22.88 11.58 -16.11
C GLY A 142 -22.21 10.95 -14.88
N THR A 143 -21.15 10.16 -15.06
CA THR A 143 -20.33 9.56 -13.98
C THR A 143 -19.16 10.44 -13.55
N ARG A 144 -19.13 11.71 -13.98
CA ARG A 144 -18.10 12.68 -13.58
C ARG A 144 -18.27 13.03 -12.10
N VAL A 145 -17.50 12.38 -11.24
CA VAL A 145 -17.35 12.79 -9.84
C VAL A 145 -16.63 14.14 -9.83
N GLN A 146 -17.32 15.21 -9.41
CA GLN A 146 -16.63 16.46 -9.13
C GLN A 146 -15.69 16.22 -7.94
N PRO A 147 -14.40 16.61 -8.03
CA PRO A 147 -13.53 16.51 -6.86
C PRO A 147 -14.20 17.25 -5.70
N PRO A 148 -14.32 16.62 -4.52
CA PRO A 148 -15.01 17.23 -3.40
C PRO A 148 -14.32 18.55 -3.04
N ARG A 149 -15.11 19.53 -2.60
CA ARG A 149 -14.57 20.79 -2.07
C ARG A 149 -13.60 20.44 -0.94
N ARG A 150 -12.38 20.99 -0.98
CA ARG A 150 -11.37 20.78 0.07
C ARG A 150 -11.98 21.17 1.42
N GLN A 151 -12.01 20.22 2.35
CA GLN A 151 -12.43 20.42 3.73
C GLN A 151 -11.23 20.14 4.62
N SER A 152 -10.99 21.02 5.59
CA SER A 152 -9.99 20.80 6.62
C SER A 152 -10.69 20.22 7.84
N HIS A 153 -10.15 19.13 8.36
CA HIS A 153 -10.61 18.49 9.59
C HIS A 153 -9.44 18.46 10.57
N ALA A 154 -9.74 18.66 11.86
CA ALA A 154 -8.79 18.49 12.93
C ALA A 154 -9.18 17.23 13.71
N TYR A 155 -8.27 16.28 13.79
CA TYR A 155 -8.45 15.04 14.56
C TYR A 155 -7.35 14.97 15.60
N GLU A 156 -7.68 14.49 16.80
CA GLU A 156 -6.68 14.11 17.78
C GLU A 156 -6.09 12.75 17.38
N GLY A 157 -4.77 12.63 17.41
CA GLY A 157 -4.10 11.38 17.09
C GLY A 157 -2.60 11.57 16.85
N GLU A 158 -1.83 10.54 17.18
CA GLU A 158 -0.37 10.54 16.99
C GLU A 158 0.04 10.31 15.53
N LEU A 159 -0.78 9.60 14.75
CA LEU A 159 -0.51 9.21 13.37
C LEU A 159 -1.61 9.70 12.43
N VAL A 160 -1.24 9.97 11.16
CA VAL A 160 -2.18 10.34 10.09
C VAL A 160 -3.29 9.29 9.92
N ALA A 161 -2.98 8.02 10.16
CA ALA A 161 -3.94 6.95 10.08
C ALA A 161 -5.08 7.06 11.12
N HIS A 162 -4.81 7.59 12.31
CA HIS A 162 -5.87 7.87 13.30
C HIS A 162 -6.87 8.88 12.76
N GLY A 163 -6.37 9.99 12.19
CA GLY A 163 -7.21 11.00 11.55
C GLY A 163 -7.98 10.45 10.35
N LEU A 164 -7.36 9.57 9.54
CA LEU A 164 -8.04 8.90 8.43
C LEU A 164 -9.19 8.02 8.92
N VAL A 165 -8.97 7.22 9.97
CA VAL A 165 -9.98 6.33 10.54
C VAL A 165 -11.15 7.13 11.13
N HIS A 166 -10.88 8.24 11.84
CA HIS A 166 -11.93 9.16 12.29
C HIS A 166 -12.69 9.81 11.14
N LEU A 167 -11.99 10.26 10.10
CA LEU A 167 -12.62 10.83 8.91
C LEU A 167 -13.57 9.84 8.24
N LEU A 168 -13.16 8.58 8.08
CA LEU A 168 -14.00 7.54 7.50
C LEU A 168 -15.26 7.30 8.36
N ASN A 169 -15.10 7.25 9.69
CA ASN A 169 -16.21 7.11 10.62
C ASN A 169 -17.20 8.30 10.56
N GLU A 170 -16.70 9.55 10.58
CA GLU A 170 -17.53 10.75 10.46
C GLU A 170 -18.31 10.80 9.14
N ARG A 171 -17.71 10.25 8.07
CA ARG A 171 -18.34 10.15 6.75
C ARG A 171 -19.39 9.05 6.67
N LYS A 172 -19.62 8.30 7.76
CA LYS A 172 -20.52 7.15 7.82
C LYS A 172 -20.17 6.11 6.75
N ILE A 173 -18.87 5.89 6.57
CA ILE A 173 -18.41 4.72 5.84
C ILE A 173 -18.63 3.55 6.81
N ASP A 174 -19.47 2.59 6.44
CA ASP A 174 -19.77 1.43 7.30
C ASP A 174 -18.70 0.34 7.18
N TYR A 175 -18.04 0.27 6.00
CA TYR A 175 -17.09 -0.77 5.66
C TYR A 175 -15.81 -0.18 5.07
N PHE A 176 -14.67 -0.57 5.63
CA PHE A 176 -13.35 -0.28 5.07
C PHE A 176 -12.68 -1.59 4.65
N PHE A 177 -12.30 -1.65 3.37
CA PHE A 177 -11.54 -2.76 2.82
C PHE A 177 -10.13 -2.26 2.56
N SER A 178 -9.15 -2.91 3.20
CA SER A 178 -7.77 -2.82 2.77
C SER A 178 -7.25 -4.24 2.58
N ASN A 179 -6.67 -4.48 1.40
CA ASN A 179 -5.84 -5.65 1.23
C ASN A 179 -4.45 -5.30 1.78
N SER A 180 -3.98 -6.18 2.65
CA SER A 180 -2.64 -6.33 3.21
C SER A 180 -1.50 -5.50 2.61
N GLY A 181 -0.60 -5.10 3.51
CA GLY A 181 0.62 -4.37 3.24
C GLY A 181 1.09 -3.73 4.54
N THR A 182 2.40 -3.66 4.75
CA THR A 182 2.96 -3.02 5.95
C THR A 182 2.55 -1.55 6.04
N ASP A 183 2.26 -0.91 4.92
CA ASP A 183 1.77 0.47 4.82
C ASP A 183 0.43 0.71 5.52
N PHE A 184 -0.38 -0.35 5.69
CA PHE A 184 -1.68 -0.27 6.37
C PHE A 184 -1.60 -0.57 7.86
N THR A 185 -0.44 -0.97 8.39
CA THR A 185 -0.25 -1.22 9.83
C THR A 185 -0.76 -0.05 10.70
N PRO A 186 -0.49 1.23 10.38
CA PRO A 186 -1.03 2.35 11.16
C PRO A 186 -2.57 2.45 11.11
N VAL A 187 -3.21 2.01 10.03
CA VAL A 187 -4.68 2.00 9.91
C VAL A 187 -5.27 0.86 10.75
N ILE A 188 -4.64 -0.32 10.73
CA ILE A 188 -5.02 -1.48 11.55
C ILE A 188 -4.88 -1.13 13.04
N ASP A 189 -3.79 -0.47 13.42
CA ASP A 189 -3.59 0.05 14.78
C ASP A 189 -4.71 1.03 15.18
N GLY A 190 -5.05 1.97 14.31
CA GLY A 190 -6.18 2.88 14.53
C GLY A 190 -7.50 2.14 14.79
N PHE A 191 -7.82 1.11 14.01
CA PHE A 191 -8.99 0.27 14.26
C PHE A 191 -8.93 -0.44 15.62
N ALA A 192 -7.78 -1.03 15.96
CA ALA A 192 -7.61 -1.73 17.24
C ALA A 192 -7.77 -0.79 18.44
N ARG A 193 -7.31 0.46 18.29
CA ARG A 193 -7.39 1.52 19.31
C ARG A 193 -8.81 2.00 19.55
N TYR A 194 -9.56 2.29 18.49
CA TYR A 194 -10.87 2.96 18.59
C TYR A 194 -12.09 2.03 18.60
N ARG A 195 -11.94 0.71 18.37
CA ARG A 195 -13.06 -0.25 18.30
C ARG A 195 -13.99 -0.28 19.53
N ASN A 196 -13.53 0.20 20.68
CA ASN A 196 -14.31 0.20 21.93
C ASN A 196 -14.96 1.58 22.22
N ASP A 197 -14.69 2.60 21.42
CA ASP A 197 -15.27 3.93 21.61
C ASP A 197 -16.74 3.92 21.21
N ALA A 198 -17.61 4.52 22.04
CA ALA A 198 -19.05 4.49 21.84
C ALA A 198 -19.49 5.11 20.50
N ASP A 199 -18.74 6.09 20.00
CA ASP A 199 -19.03 6.84 18.77
C ASP A 199 -18.30 6.31 17.53
N PHE A 200 -17.48 5.27 17.67
CA PHE A 200 -16.77 4.63 16.57
C PHE A 200 -17.59 3.45 16.04
N LYS A 201 -17.95 3.49 14.75
CA LYS A 201 -18.87 2.55 14.07
C LYS A 201 -18.28 1.84 12.85
N LEU A 202 -17.11 2.29 12.38
CA LEU A 202 -16.45 1.70 11.22
C LEU A 202 -15.88 0.34 11.57
N GLU A 203 -16.29 -0.70 10.86
CA GLU A 203 -15.83 -2.07 11.09
C GLU A 203 -14.85 -2.51 9.99
N PRO A 204 -13.69 -3.09 10.35
CA PRO A 204 -12.83 -3.74 9.38
C PRO A 204 -13.48 -5.04 8.93
N VAL A 205 -13.70 -5.19 7.62
CA VAL A 205 -14.18 -6.45 7.04
C VAL A 205 -12.98 -7.21 6.51
N VAL A 206 -12.73 -8.40 7.08
CA VAL A 206 -11.76 -9.34 6.51
C VAL A 206 -12.42 -9.99 5.30
N ALA A 207 -11.87 -9.74 4.10
CA ALA A 207 -12.26 -10.51 2.92
C ALA A 207 -11.78 -11.96 3.11
N PRO A 208 -12.65 -12.97 2.90
CA PRO A 208 -12.28 -14.38 3.06
C PRO A 208 -11.21 -14.83 2.08
#